data_AF-A0A7V4Y5D4-F1
#
_entry.id   AF-A0A7V4Y5D4-F1
#
_cell.length_a   1.000
_cell.length_b   1.000
_cell.length_c   1.000
_cell.angle_alpha   90.00
_cell.angle_beta   90.00
_cell.angle_gamma   90.00
#
_symmetry.space_group_name_H-M   'P 1'
#
loop_
_entity.id
_entity.type
_entity.pdbx_description
1 polymer ?
#
loop_
_entity_poly.entity_id
_entity_poly.type
_entity_poly.pdbx_seq_one_letter_code
_entity_poly.pdbx_strand_id
1 'polypeptide(L)'
;TEIKGKEVILKITDFQLPPTPELAEIASKVKDSRELIDYWAVDWDYKGDTFHNQWQSFRTKKNPKVDYEARHKYDVSGEHHIMVKVVDVFGNDTNKVIRVRIK
;
A
#
# COMPACT_ATOMS: atom_id res chain seq x y z
N THR A 1 10.25 -1.83 0.48
CA THR A 1 10.57 -0.68 -0.38
C THR A 1 11.91 -0.91 -1.05
N GLU A 2 12.00 -0.69 -2.36
CA GLU A 2 13.21 -0.85 -3.17
C GLU A 2 13.48 0.46 -3.92
N ILE A 3 14.75 0.88 -4.02
CA ILE A 3 15.16 2.11 -4.72
C ILE A 3 16.15 1.76 -5.82
N LYS A 4 15.85 2.13 -7.07
CA LYS A 4 16.66 1.91 -8.27
C LYS A 4 16.94 3.24 -8.96
N GLY A 5 18.09 3.84 -8.68
CA GLY A 5 18.40 5.19 -9.16
C GLY A 5 17.38 6.19 -8.61
N LYS A 6 16.57 6.78 -9.50
CA LYS A 6 15.47 7.69 -9.13
C LYS A 6 14.09 7.02 -9.03
N GLU A 7 14.00 5.72 -9.26
CA GLU A 7 12.75 4.97 -9.14
C GLU A 7 12.61 4.37 -7.73
N VAL A 8 11.43 4.49 -7.15
CA VAL A 8 11.01 3.79 -5.92
C VAL A 8 9.92 2.80 -6.26
N ILE A 9 10.07 1.59 -5.74
CA ILE A 9 9.10 0.52 -5.84
C ILE A 9 8.62 0.20 -4.42
N LEU A 10 7.34 0.42 -4.17
CA LEU A 10 6.66 -0.02 -2.97
C LEU A 10 6.03 -1.38 -3.26
N LYS A 11 6.16 -2.30 -2.30
CA LYS A 11 5.54 -3.62 -2.37
C LYS A 11 4.76 -3.86 -1.09
N ILE A 12 3.56 -4.38 -1.22
CA ILE A 12 2.84 -4.95 -0.09
C ILE A 12 3.41 -6.34 0.16
N THR A 13 3.93 -6.55 1.36
CA THR A 13 4.42 -7.85 1.84
C THR A 13 3.77 -8.15 3.18
N ASP A 14 3.38 -9.40 3.39
CA ASP A 14 2.93 -9.91 4.69
C ASP A 14 1.85 -9.06 5.36
N PHE A 15 0.82 -8.67 4.61
CA PHE A 15 -0.33 -7.98 5.19
C PHE A 15 -1.07 -8.90 6.16
N GLN A 16 -1.12 -8.50 7.43
CA GLN A 16 -1.73 -9.25 8.51
C GLN A 16 -2.83 -8.42 9.16
N LEU A 17 -3.94 -9.07 9.46
CA LEU A 17 -5.02 -8.50 10.25
C LEU A 17 -4.97 -9.08 11.67
N PRO A 18 -5.37 -8.31 12.70
CA PRO A 18 -5.49 -8.84 14.06
C PRO A 18 -6.38 -10.08 14.06
N PRO A 19 -6.03 -11.15 14.80
CA PRO A 19 -6.83 -12.36 14.79
C PRO A 19 -8.22 -12.09 15.39
N THR A 20 -9.26 -12.30 14.60
CA THR A 20 -10.66 -12.31 15.05
C THR A 20 -11.33 -13.64 14.70
N PRO A 21 -12.45 -14.01 15.35
CA PRO A 21 -13.20 -15.21 15.01
C PRO A 21 -13.60 -15.26 13.52
N GLU A 22 -14.00 -14.14 12.94
CA GLU A 22 -14.38 -14.00 11.53
C GLU A 22 -13.17 -14.27 10.61
N LEU A 23 -11.99 -13.79 11.02
CA LEU A 23 -10.75 -14.03 10.31
C LEU A 23 -10.27 -15.47 10.41
N ALA A 24 -10.55 -16.20 11.49
CA ALA A 24 -10.16 -17.60 11.61
C ALA A 24 -10.81 -18.47 10.51
N GLU A 25 -12.07 -18.20 10.15
CA GLU A 25 -12.76 -18.90 9.07
C GLU A 25 -12.21 -18.54 7.68
N ILE A 26 -11.81 -17.28 7.50
CA ILE A 26 -11.35 -16.73 6.22
C ILE A 26 -9.87 -17.05 5.97
N ALA A 27 -9.03 -16.98 7.02
CA ALA A 27 -7.58 -17.17 6.96
C ALA A 27 -7.18 -18.54 6.40
N SER A 28 -7.99 -19.58 6.67
CA SER A 28 -7.79 -20.92 6.11
C SER A 28 -8.02 -21.00 4.59
N LYS A 29 -8.74 -20.03 4.00
CA LYS A 29 -9.12 -19.97 2.58
C LYS A 29 -8.29 -18.95 1.79
N VAL A 30 -7.72 -17.96 2.47
CA VAL A 30 -6.89 -16.92 1.86
C VAL A 30 -5.56 -17.51 1.44
N LYS A 31 -5.32 -17.56 0.12
CA LYS A 31 -4.05 -18.02 -0.47
C LYS A 31 -3.05 -16.88 -0.64
N ASP A 32 -3.55 -15.65 -0.68
CA ASP A 32 -2.80 -14.44 -0.98
C ASP A 32 -3.32 -13.34 -0.07
N SER A 33 -2.44 -12.78 0.77
CA SER A 33 -2.81 -11.76 1.76
C SER A 33 -3.42 -10.49 1.15
N ARG A 34 -3.23 -10.24 -0.16
CA ARG A 34 -3.90 -9.13 -0.87
C ARG A 34 -5.40 -9.28 -0.97
N GLU A 35 -5.93 -10.49 -0.84
CA GLU A 35 -7.38 -10.72 -0.82
C GLU A 35 -8.03 -10.11 0.43
N LEU A 36 -7.22 -9.77 1.44
CA LEU A 36 -7.64 -9.06 2.65
C LEU A 36 -7.59 -7.54 2.49
N ILE A 37 -7.11 -7.02 1.35
CA ILE A 37 -7.02 -5.59 1.06
C ILE A 37 -8.13 -5.21 0.09
N ASP A 38 -8.95 -4.24 0.48
CA ASP A 38 -9.99 -3.69 -0.38
C ASP A 38 -9.43 -2.58 -1.29
N TYR A 39 -8.63 -1.70 -0.70
CA TYR A 39 -8.07 -0.52 -1.36
C TYR A 39 -6.70 -0.19 -0.79
N TRP A 40 -5.77 0.26 -1.64
CA TRP A 40 -4.58 0.96 -1.17
C TRP A 40 -4.17 2.08 -2.11
N ALA A 41 -3.57 3.11 -1.54
CA ALA A 41 -3.13 4.29 -2.25
C ALA A 41 -1.83 4.85 -1.71
N VAL A 42 -1.18 5.65 -2.56
CA VAL A 42 0.13 6.24 -2.31
C VAL A 42 0.09 7.72 -2.64
N ASP A 43 0.58 8.51 -1.71
CA ASP A 43 1.07 9.86 -1.90
C ASP A 43 2.60 9.77 -1.88
N TRP A 44 3.23 10.07 -3.00
CA TRP A 44 4.68 9.94 -3.17
C TRP A 44 5.46 11.13 -2.60
N ASP A 45 4.79 12.23 -2.25
CA ASP A 45 5.44 13.45 -1.80
C ASP A 45 4.64 14.14 -0.69
N TYR A 46 4.31 13.36 0.34
CA TYR A 46 3.51 13.77 1.47
C TYR A 46 4.20 14.88 2.27
N LYS A 47 3.52 16.04 2.40
CA LYS A 47 4.08 17.23 3.05
C LYS A 47 3.73 17.35 4.54
N GLY A 48 3.14 16.31 5.13
CA GLY A 48 2.66 16.35 6.51
C GLY A 48 1.28 16.99 6.66
N ASP A 49 0.55 17.16 5.55
CA ASP A 49 -0.73 17.85 5.47
C ASP A 49 -1.84 16.92 4.92
N THR A 50 -2.59 17.35 3.91
CA THR A 50 -3.64 16.52 3.31
C THR A 50 -3.01 15.42 2.46
N PHE A 51 -3.57 14.22 2.50
CA PHE A 51 -3.14 13.12 1.63
C PHE A 51 -3.48 13.43 0.17
N HIS A 52 -2.46 13.50 -0.69
CA HIS A 52 -2.62 13.71 -2.12
C HIS A 52 -2.49 12.37 -2.86
N ASN A 53 -3.65 11.79 -3.20
CA ASN A 53 -3.67 10.50 -3.89
C ASN A 53 -3.08 10.63 -5.30
N GLN A 54 -1.92 10.02 -5.51
CA GLN A 54 -1.20 10.01 -6.79
C GLN A 54 -1.18 8.63 -7.45
N TRP A 55 -1.46 7.58 -6.68
CA TRP A 55 -1.56 6.22 -7.16
C TRP A 55 -2.53 5.44 -6.27
N GLN A 56 -3.34 4.55 -6.86
CA GLN A 56 -4.26 3.71 -6.11
C GLN A 56 -4.53 2.39 -6.83
N SER A 57 -4.88 1.36 -6.06
CA SER A 57 -5.39 0.09 -6.56
C SER A 57 -6.46 -0.44 -5.60
N PHE A 58 -7.48 -1.06 -6.16
CA PHE A 58 -8.64 -1.56 -5.42
C PHE A 58 -9.18 -2.83 -6.06
N ARG A 59 -9.77 -3.68 -5.25
CA ARG A 59 -10.44 -4.88 -5.75
C ARG A 59 -11.70 -4.50 -6.51
N THR A 60 -12.00 -5.26 -7.56
CA THR A 60 -13.26 -5.17 -8.30
C THR A 60 -13.98 -6.50 -8.24
N LYS A 61 -15.27 -6.52 -8.63
CA LYS A 61 -16.01 -7.78 -8.76
C LYS A 61 -15.34 -8.79 -9.71
N LYS A 62 -14.61 -8.30 -10.71
CA LYS A 62 -13.92 -9.12 -11.72
C LYS A 62 -12.50 -9.53 -11.28
N ASN A 63 -11.83 -8.68 -10.51
CA ASN A 63 -10.48 -8.93 -10.01
C ASN A 63 -10.45 -8.69 -8.50
N PRO A 64 -10.50 -9.74 -7.67
CA PRO A 64 -10.59 -9.62 -6.21
C PRO A 64 -9.26 -9.23 -5.55
N LYS A 65 -8.23 -8.90 -6.33
CA LYS A 65 -6.88 -8.59 -5.84
C LYS A 65 -6.48 -7.17 -6.21
N VAL A 66 -5.79 -6.51 -5.30
CA VAL A 66 -5.06 -5.27 -5.58
C VAL A 66 -3.69 -5.55 -6.22
N ASP A 67 -3.10 -4.53 -6.82
CA ASP A 67 -1.73 -4.61 -7.31
C ASP A 67 -0.75 -4.82 -6.15
N TYR A 68 0.30 -5.63 -6.38
CA TYR A 68 1.36 -5.84 -5.38
C TYR A 68 2.31 -4.65 -5.28
N GLU A 69 2.48 -3.93 -6.38
CA GLU A 69 3.55 -2.96 -6.53
C GLU A 69 3.00 -1.62 -6.98
N ALA A 70 3.49 -0.56 -6.34
CA ALA A 70 3.35 0.80 -6.82
C ALA A 70 4.75 1.31 -7.17
N ARG A 71 4.87 2.02 -8.30
CA ARG A 71 6.16 2.51 -8.81
C ARG A 71 6.08 3.99 -9.06
N HIS A 72 7.14 4.70 -8.72
CA HIS A 72 7.26 6.12 -9.00
C HIS A 72 8.70 6.52 -9.27
N LYS A 73 8.90 7.38 -10.25
CA LYS A 73 10.20 7.94 -10.59
C LYS A 73 10.23 9.41 -10.21
N TYR A 74 11.16 9.77 -9.36
CA TYR A 74 11.37 11.14 -8.93
C TYR A 74 12.23 11.90 -9.93
N ASP A 75 11.88 13.17 -10.19
CA ASP A 75 12.72 14.05 -10.98
C ASP A 75 13.84 14.68 -10.14
N VAL A 76 13.51 15.02 -8.89
CA VAL A 76 14.37 15.75 -7.96
C VAL A 76 14.98 14.81 -6.92
N SER A 77 16.30 14.89 -6.76
CA SER A 77 17.01 14.17 -5.70
C SER A 77 16.78 14.84 -4.34
N GLY A 78 16.93 14.08 -3.26
CA GLY A 78 16.65 14.58 -1.92
C GLY A 78 15.86 13.61 -1.06
N GLU A 79 15.41 14.10 0.09
CA GLU A 79 14.53 13.36 0.99
C GLU A 79 13.08 13.57 0.58
N HIS A 80 12.34 12.46 0.48
CA HIS A 80 10.91 12.44 0.17
C HIS A 80 10.18 11.62 1.24
N HIS A 81 8.97 12.04 1.57
CA HIS A 81 8.07 11.30 2.45
C HIS A 81 6.94 10.71 1.63
N ILE A 82 6.83 9.39 1.65
CA ILE A 82 5.78 8.67 0.96
C ILE A 82 4.74 8.28 2.01
N MET A 83 3.49 8.69 1.85
CA MET A 83 2.40 8.18 2.67
C MET A 83 1.66 7.06 1.92
N VAL A 84 1.49 5.93 2.59
CA VAL A 84 0.72 4.79 2.09
C VAL A 84 -0.52 4.65 2.95
N LYS A 85 -1.67 4.56 2.31
CA LYS A 85 -2.96 4.24 2.93
C LYS A 85 -3.41 2.87 2.46
N VAL A 86 -3.81 1.99 3.37
CA VAL A 86 -4.37 0.67 3.09
C VAL A 86 -5.71 0.57 3.82
N VAL A 87 -6.74 0.08 3.13
CA VAL A 87 -8.05 -0.24 3.70
C VAL A 87 -8.28 -1.73 3.50
N ASP A 88 -8.59 -2.42 4.60
CA ASP A 88 -8.89 -3.85 4.56
C ASP A 88 -10.33 -4.14 4.13
N VAL A 89 -10.63 -5.41 3.89
CA VAL A 89 -11.98 -5.87 3.48
C VAL A 89 -13.06 -5.70 4.55
N PHE A 90 -12.68 -5.34 5.78
CA PHE A 90 -13.59 -5.00 6.88
C PHE A 90 -13.78 -3.49 7.02
N GLY A 91 -13.08 -2.68 6.21
CA GLY A 91 -13.15 -1.23 6.20
C GLY A 91 -12.21 -0.52 7.18
N ASN A 92 -11.30 -1.23 7.85
CA ASN A 92 -10.31 -0.56 8.71
C ASN A 92 -9.21 0.06 7.84
N ASP A 93 -8.86 1.32 8.12
CA ASP A 93 -7.76 2.00 7.45
C ASP A 93 -6.47 1.96 8.28
N THR A 94 -5.35 1.85 7.58
CA THR A 94 -4.00 1.93 8.15
C THR A 94 -3.16 2.85 7.29
N ASN A 95 -2.46 3.78 7.92
CA ASN A 95 -1.59 4.74 7.26
C ASN A 95 -0.14 4.52 7.69
N LYS A 96 0.81 4.63 6.75
CA LYS A 96 2.25 4.53 7.03
C LYS A 96 3.01 5.56 6.22
N VAL A 97 3.82 6.37 6.90
CA VAL A 97 4.77 7.28 6.25
C VAL A 97 6.12 6.59 6.15
N ILE A 98 6.71 6.59 4.95
CA ILE A 98 7.99 5.99 4.62
C ILE A 98 8.90 7.11 4.12
N ARG A 99 10.03 7.30 4.78
CA ARG A 99 11.05 8.26 4.34
C ARG A 99 12.02 7.58 3.39
N VAL A 100 12.22 8.17 2.22
CA VAL A 100 13.19 7.71 1.22
C VAL A 100 14.15 8.83 0.86
N ARG A 101 15.38 8.46 0.49
CA ARG A 101 16.38 9.42 0.01
C ARG A 101 16.79 9.05 -1.41
N ILE A 102 16.40 9.88 -2.36
CA ILE A 102 16.72 9.74 -3.78
C ILE A 102 18.06 10.42 -4.06
N LYS A 103 18.93 9.73 -4.80
CA LYS A 103 20.25 10.24 -5.21
C LYS A 103 20.19 10.91 -6.56
#